data_AF-A0A964VJL9-F1
#
_entry.id   AF-A0A964VJL9-F1
#
_cell.length_a   1.000
_cell.length_b   1.000
_cell.length_c   1.000
_cell.angle_alpha   90.00
_cell.angle_beta   90.00
_cell.angle_gamma   90.00
#
_symmetry.space_group_name_H-M   'P 1'
#
loop_
_entity.id
_entity.type
_entity.pdbx_description
1 polymer ?
#
loop_
_entity_poly.entity_id
_entity_poly.type
_entity_poly.pdbx_seq_one_letter_code
_entity_poly.pdbx_strand_id
1 'polypeptide(L)'
;MAQIKLRVDHTFIPEDLEHFPLLVEVEDAALRGVEELAFVGGDGQPLPSQVEELDLQAGRVRAWVGMPSLSSSADTLLNLVWGEELPVCPPMWDERWELVAVAGAIQVQREGQAAGGELTVEAWAESTEARAEVWQVLAAQWPLRAKMGGFATWDAGETGGLRTKGFFGAVRAGRYIYFVPQYDGEERHGKVLRYDTHGEFADAQSWAAYDAGHTSGLNTKGYYGGVYDGCYVYFVPRLDGVSHHSRVLRHDPRLSFTDPASWQAFDAGLPVAYQGAAFDGRYIYFVPGYEAGQPSAKV
;
A
#
# COMPACT_ATOMS: atom_id res chain seq x y z
N MET A 1 -5.17 9.39 -39.15
CA MET A 1 -4.46 9.43 -37.86
C MET A 1 -5.34 8.81 -36.80
N ALA A 2 -4.85 7.77 -36.12
CA ALA A 2 -5.54 7.17 -34.99
C ALA A 2 -5.17 7.93 -33.71
N GLN A 3 -6.05 7.91 -32.70
CA GLN A 3 -5.84 8.69 -31.47
C GLN A 3 -6.46 8.04 -30.23
N ILE A 4 -5.83 8.29 -29.08
CA ILE A 4 -6.40 8.09 -27.75
C ILE A 4 -6.59 9.46 -27.12
N LYS A 5 -7.82 9.74 -26.69
CA LYS A 5 -8.15 10.97 -25.97
C LYS A 5 -7.87 10.81 -24.49
N LEU A 6 -7.13 11.76 -23.96
CA LEU A 6 -6.68 11.81 -22.58
C LEU A 6 -7.22 13.07 -21.92
N ARG A 7 -7.61 12.94 -20.66
CA ARG A 7 -8.18 13.99 -19.86
C ARG A 7 -7.40 14.13 -18.56
N VAL A 8 -6.92 15.34 -18.34
CA VAL A 8 -6.38 15.79 -17.05
C VAL A 8 -7.53 16.40 -16.27
N ASP A 9 -7.86 15.78 -15.13
CA ASP A 9 -8.93 16.25 -14.25
C ASP A 9 -8.46 17.46 -13.42
N HIS A 10 -9.15 18.59 -13.58
CA HIS A 10 -8.78 19.86 -12.93
C HIS A 10 -8.82 19.80 -11.40
N THR A 11 -9.53 18.83 -10.81
CA THR A 11 -9.60 18.69 -9.34
C THR A 11 -8.27 18.28 -8.71
N PHE A 12 -7.32 17.80 -9.51
CA PHE A 12 -5.94 17.50 -9.10
C PHE A 12 -4.96 18.66 -9.35
N ILE A 13 -5.44 19.78 -9.90
CA ILE A 13 -4.65 20.96 -10.25
C ILE A 13 -4.90 22.04 -9.17
N PRO A 14 -3.95 22.29 -8.26
CA PRO A 14 -4.18 23.17 -7.11
C PRO A 14 -4.35 24.64 -7.48
N GLU A 15 -3.73 25.08 -8.57
CA GLU A 15 -3.80 26.41 -9.17
C GLU A 15 -3.46 26.30 -10.66
N ASP A 16 -3.79 27.32 -11.46
CA ASP A 16 -3.46 27.31 -12.89
C ASP A 16 -1.93 27.26 -13.09
N LEU A 17 -1.47 26.29 -13.88
CA LEU A 17 -0.05 26.04 -14.14
C LEU A 17 0.28 26.37 -15.58
N GLU A 18 1.44 26.98 -15.82
CA GLU A 18 1.96 27.27 -17.16
C GLU A 18 3.26 26.50 -17.41
N HIS A 19 3.52 26.10 -18.66
CA HIS A 19 4.75 25.41 -19.08
C HIS A 19 5.11 24.18 -18.22
N PHE A 20 4.10 23.37 -17.89
CA PHE A 20 4.20 22.31 -16.92
C PHE A 20 4.58 20.95 -17.54
N PRO A 21 5.66 20.28 -17.10
CA PRO A 21 5.99 18.93 -17.55
C PRO A 21 5.07 17.88 -16.88
N LEU A 22 4.20 17.27 -17.67
CA LEU A 22 3.27 16.23 -17.24
C LEU A 22 3.81 14.84 -17.62
N LEU A 23 3.96 13.94 -16.65
CA LEU A 23 4.22 12.53 -16.94
C LEU A 23 2.92 11.83 -17.33
N VAL A 24 2.91 11.18 -18.48
CA VAL A 24 1.76 10.49 -19.05
C VAL A 24 2.11 9.02 -19.24
N GLU A 25 1.40 8.14 -18.51
CA GLU A 25 1.45 6.69 -18.73
C GLU A 25 0.11 6.23 -19.31
N VAL A 26 0.16 5.55 -20.46
CA VAL A 26 -1.02 5.00 -21.13
C VAL A 26 -0.78 3.53 -21.42
N GLU A 27 -1.68 2.68 -20.97
CA GLU A 27 -1.76 1.28 -21.39
C GLU A 27 -3.04 1.08 -22.21
N ASP A 28 -2.89 0.81 -23.50
CA ASP A 28 -3.99 0.57 -24.42
C ASP A 28 -3.60 -0.44 -25.49
N ALA A 29 -4.46 -1.44 -25.72
CA ALA A 29 -4.25 -2.44 -26.75
C ALA A 29 -4.08 -1.85 -28.16
N ALA A 30 -4.63 -0.66 -28.42
CA ALA A 30 -4.47 0.07 -29.68
C ALA A 30 -3.05 0.57 -29.94
N LEU A 31 -2.19 0.61 -28.92
CA LEU A 31 -0.78 1.00 -29.03
C LEU A 31 0.14 -0.17 -29.42
N ARG A 32 -0.39 -1.40 -29.48
CA ARG A 32 0.42 -2.56 -29.86
C ARG A 32 0.84 -2.48 -31.33
N GLY A 33 2.14 -2.55 -31.57
CA GLY A 33 2.73 -2.45 -32.90
C GLY A 33 2.75 -1.03 -33.50
N VAL A 34 2.54 0.01 -32.68
CA VAL A 34 2.72 1.40 -33.09
C VAL A 34 4.21 1.76 -33.10
N GLU A 35 4.77 2.12 -34.24
CA GLU A 35 6.21 2.44 -34.33
C GLU A 35 6.52 3.88 -33.90
N GLU A 36 5.65 4.81 -34.25
CA GLU A 36 5.80 6.24 -33.94
C GLU A 36 4.51 6.81 -33.37
N LEU A 37 4.66 7.72 -32.41
CA LEU A 37 3.57 8.40 -31.74
C LEU A 37 3.94 9.85 -31.42
N ALA A 38 2.93 10.68 -31.22
CA ALA A 38 3.10 12.07 -30.82
C ALA A 38 1.99 12.48 -29.84
N PHE A 39 2.26 13.52 -29.05
CA PHE A 39 1.26 14.14 -28.20
C PHE A 39 0.81 15.46 -28.81
N VAL A 40 -0.50 15.67 -28.82
CA VAL A 40 -1.12 16.93 -29.26
C VAL A 40 -2.12 17.44 -28.24
N GLY A 41 -2.31 18.75 -28.17
CA GLY A 41 -3.34 19.37 -27.32
C GLY A 41 -4.76 19.00 -27.78
N GLY A 42 -5.75 19.35 -26.97
CA GLY A 42 -7.16 19.22 -27.34
C GLY A 42 -7.56 20.06 -28.58
N ASP A 43 -6.76 21.08 -28.90
CA ASP A 43 -6.83 21.91 -30.09
C ASP A 43 -6.08 21.34 -31.31
N GLY A 44 -5.37 20.21 -31.14
CA GLY A 44 -4.59 19.54 -32.17
C GLY A 44 -3.17 20.09 -32.36
N GLN A 45 -2.70 21.04 -31.55
CA GLN A 45 -1.34 21.55 -31.65
C GLN A 45 -0.31 20.56 -31.08
N PRO A 46 0.88 20.41 -31.70
CA PRO A 46 1.91 19.52 -31.18
C PRO A 46 2.41 19.97 -29.81
N LEU A 47 2.49 19.01 -28.89
CA LEU A 47 3.06 19.21 -27.56
C LEU A 47 4.50 18.70 -27.54
N PRO A 48 5.43 19.41 -26.87
CA PRO A 48 6.74 18.85 -26.58
C PRO A 48 6.59 17.53 -25.82
N SER A 49 7.29 16.48 -26.23
CA SER A 49 7.20 15.19 -25.55
C SER A 49 8.51 14.43 -25.61
N GLN A 50 8.78 13.64 -24.58
CA GLN A 50 9.88 12.68 -24.57
C GLN A 50 9.37 11.35 -24.06
N VAL A 51 9.47 10.32 -24.90
CA VAL A 51 9.14 8.95 -24.52
C VAL A 51 10.26 8.38 -23.67
N GLU A 52 9.93 7.96 -22.45
CA GLU A 52 10.86 7.25 -21.55
C GLU A 52 10.82 5.74 -21.79
N GLU A 53 9.61 5.20 -21.99
CA GLU A 53 9.38 3.79 -22.18
C GLU A 53 8.28 3.56 -23.21
N LEU A 54 8.52 2.60 -24.11
CA LEU A 54 7.57 2.17 -25.12
C LEU A 54 7.58 0.64 -25.20
N ASP A 55 6.61 0.01 -24.56
CA ASP A 55 6.38 -1.43 -24.66
C ASP A 55 5.27 -1.70 -25.69
N LEU A 56 5.70 -1.99 -26.90
CA LEU A 56 4.83 -2.30 -28.03
C LEU A 56 4.14 -3.66 -27.92
N GLN A 57 4.62 -4.57 -27.07
CA GLN A 57 3.96 -5.86 -26.84
C GLN A 57 2.83 -5.72 -25.84
N ALA A 58 3.06 -4.98 -24.74
CA ALA A 58 2.03 -4.67 -23.77
C ALA A 58 0.99 -3.67 -24.32
N GLY A 59 1.43 -2.74 -25.18
CA GLY A 59 0.65 -1.57 -25.59
C GLY A 59 0.76 -0.45 -24.56
N ARG A 60 1.94 -0.27 -23.97
CA ARG A 60 2.21 0.71 -22.92
C ARG A 60 3.18 1.77 -23.41
N VAL A 61 2.87 3.03 -23.15
CA VAL A 61 3.78 4.16 -23.34
C VAL A 61 3.86 4.96 -22.05
N ARG A 62 5.08 5.36 -21.71
CA ARG A 62 5.37 6.32 -20.65
C ARG A 62 6.19 7.45 -21.25
N ALA A 63 5.65 8.66 -21.20
CA ALA A 63 6.28 9.82 -21.78
C ALA A 63 6.02 11.06 -20.94
N TRP A 64 7.02 11.92 -20.86
CA TRP A 64 6.79 13.29 -20.44
C TRP A 64 6.11 14.06 -21.58
N VAL A 65 5.24 15.01 -21.23
CA VAL A 65 4.56 15.93 -22.15
C VAL A 65 4.58 17.35 -21.57
N GLY A 66 5.11 18.31 -22.32
CA GLY A 66 5.13 19.72 -21.94
C GLY A 66 3.78 20.37 -22.17
N MET A 67 3.02 20.64 -21.11
CA MET A 67 1.72 21.29 -21.17
C MET A 67 1.88 22.81 -21.16
N PRO A 68 1.41 23.55 -22.19
CA PRO A 68 1.47 25.00 -22.19
C PRO A 68 0.73 25.62 -21.01
N SER A 69 -0.40 25.01 -20.65
CA SER A 69 -1.21 25.40 -19.49
C SER A 69 -2.04 24.23 -18.96
N LEU A 70 -2.27 24.19 -17.65
CA LEU A 70 -3.22 23.32 -16.97
C LEU A 70 -4.12 24.18 -16.08
N SER A 71 -5.44 24.02 -16.19
CA SER A 71 -6.36 24.80 -15.37
C SER A 71 -6.80 24.05 -14.11
N SER A 72 -6.91 24.78 -13.01
CA SER A 72 -7.55 24.41 -11.75
C SER A 72 -9.08 24.48 -11.77
N SER A 73 -9.67 24.99 -12.87
CA SER A 73 -11.11 25.23 -12.98
C SER A 73 -11.81 24.49 -14.12
N ALA A 74 -11.04 23.87 -15.03
CA ALA A 74 -11.58 23.12 -16.15
C ALA A 74 -10.61 22.01 -16.59
N ASP A 75 -11.16 20.84 -16.92
CA ASP A 75 -10.37 19.69 -17.40
C ASP A 75 -9.54 20.09 -18.63
N THR A 76 -8.29 19.62 -18.68
CA THR A 76 -7.43 19.83 -19.84
C THR A 76 -7.40 18.57 -20.69
N LEU A 77 -7.59 18.72 -22.01
CA LEU A 77 -7.58 17.61 -22.95
C LEU A 77 -6.27 17.57 -23.72
N LEU A 78 -5.76 16.36 -23.94
CA LEU A 78 -4.67 16.06 -24.85
C LEU A 78 -4.96 14.74 -25.57
N ASN A 79 -4.27 14.51 -26.69
CA ASN A 79 -4.42 13.30 -27.47
C ASN A 79 -3.05 12.68 -27.73
N LEU A 80 -3.01 11.36 -27.58
CA LEU A 80 -1.90 10.55 -28.06
C LEU A 80 -2.26 10.07 -29.47
N VAL A 81 -1.47 10.43 -30.47
CA VAL A 81 -1.75 10.18 -31.89
C VAL A 81 -0.68 9.32 -32.54
N TRP A 82 -1.06 8.52 -33.54
CA TRP A 82 -0.14 7.70 -34.35
C TRP A 82 -0.65 7.51 -35.79
N GLY A 83 0.27 7.24 -36.73
CA GLY A 83 -0.02 7.01 -38.16
C GLY A 83 0.98 7.70 -39.10
N GLU A 84 0.65 7.75 -40.39
CA GLU A 84 1.59 8.11 -41.47
C GLU A 84 2.05 9.59 -41.50
N GLU A 85 1.33 10.51 -40.86
CA GLU A 85 1.64 11.96 -40.89
C GLU A 85 1.63 12.55 -39.47
N LEU A 86 2.61 12.21 -38.64
CA LEU A 86 2.71 12.76 -37.29
C LEU A 86 3.19 14.22 -37.29
N PRO A 87 2.66 15.07 -36.39
CA PRO A 87 3.15 16.42 -36.26
C PRO A 87 4.56 16.42 -35.65
N VAL A 88 5.40 17.36 -36.09
CA VAL A 88 6.74 17.53 -35.50
C VAL A 88 6.59 18.16 -34.12
N CYS A 89 6.79 17.34 -33.09
CA CYS A 89 6.80 17.82 -31.71
C CYS A 89 8.11 18.58 -31.41
N PRO A 90 8.04 19.74 -30.74
CA PRO A 90 9.24 20.41 -30.26
C PRO A 90 9.97 19.53 -29.22
N PRO A 91 11.30 19.67 -29.05
CA PRO A 91 12.01 18.97 -28.00
C PRO A 91 11.50 19.41 -26.63
N MET A 92 11.39 18.47 -25.70
CA MET A 92 10.90 18.76 -24.35
C MET A 92 11.83 19.67 -23.54
N TRP A 93 13.14 19.50 -23.68
CA TRP A 93 14.14 20.12 -22.79
C TRP A 93 14.95 21.18 -23.54
N ASP A 94 15.11 22.37 -22.95
CA ASP A 94 16.00 23.43 -23.42
C ASP A 94 17.20 23.66 -22.47
N GLU A 95 18.07 24.62 -22.78
CA GLU A 95 19.30 24.92 -22.02
C GLU A 95 19.09 25.49 -20.60
N ARG A 96 17.84 25.74 -20.16
CA ARG A 96 17.53 26.49 -18.92
C ARG A 96 16.85 25.68 -17.83
N TRP A 97 16.76 24.36 -17.98
CA TRP A 97 16.67 23.35 -16.90
C TRP A 97 15.88 23.74 -15.63
N GLU A 98 14.66 24.26 -15.75
CA GLU A 98 13.77 24.38 -14.60
C GLU A 98 12.62 23.38 -14.76
N LEU A 99 12.80 22.20 -14.15
CA LEU A 99 11.70 21.33 -13.78
C LEU A 99 10.84 22.09 -12.76
N VAL A 100 9.72 22.68 -13.20
CA VAL A 100 8.70 23.18 -12.28
C VAL A 100 7.96 21.98 -11.73
N ALA A 101 8.52 21.33 -10.70
CA ALA A 101 7.85 20.27 -9.98
C ALA A 101 6.69 20.88 -9.17
N VAL A 102 5.46 20.68 -9.62
CA VAL A 102 4.27 20.89 -8.78
C VAL A 102 3.97 19.58 -8.08
N ALA A 103 3.90 19.65 -6.75
CA ALA A 103 3.61 18.50 -5.91
C ALA A 103 2.18 18.00 -6.15
N GLY A 104 2.04 16.86 -6.82
CA GLY A 104 0.75 16.20 -7.05
C GLY A 104 0.80 15.32 -8.30
N ALA A 105 0.42 14.04 -8.17
CA ALA A 105 0.24 13.18 -9.33
C ALA A 105 -1.03 13.62 -10.06
N ILE A 106 -0.86 14.37 -11.14
CA ILE A 106 -1.95 14.72 -12.03
C ILE A 106 -2.32 13.44 -12.79
N GLN A 107 -3.50 12.89 -12.50
CA GLN A 107 -3.93 11.68 -13.18
C GLN A 107 -4.46 12.00 -14.57
N VAL A 108 -3.91 11.29 -15.56
CA VAL A 108 -4.40 11.31 -16.94
C VAL A 108 -5.35 10.15 -17.13
N GLN A 109 -6.60 10.43 -17.46
CA GLN A 109 -7.64 9.43 -17.66
C GLN A 109 -8.02 9.33 -19.13
N ARG A 110 -8.25 8.11 -19.62
CA ARG A 110 -8.90 7.93 -20.93
C ARG A 110 -10.35 8.38 -20.85
N GLU A 111 -10.79 9.17 -21.83
CA GLU A 111 -12.19 9.56 -21.94
C GLU A 111 -13.09 8.31 -22.09
N GLY A 112 -13.97 8.05 -21.11
CA GLY A 112 -14.98 6.98 -21.18
C GLY A 112 -14.72 5.71 -20.34
N GLN A 113 -13.65 5.61 -19.54
CA GLN A 113 -13.46 4.55 -18.55
C GLN A 113 -13.63 5.08 -17.12
N ALA A 114 -14.52 4.45 -16.34
CA ALA A 114 -14.71 4.79 -14.92
C ALA A 114 -13.50 4.30 -14.11
N ALA A 115 -13.01 5.16 -13.21
CA ALA A 115 -11.88 4.87 -12.32
C ALA A 115 -12.19 3.65 -11.43
N GLY A 116 -11.44 2.56 -11.62
CA GLY A 116 -11.28 1.53 -10.59
C GLY A 116 -10.47 2.14 -9.43
N GLY A 117 -10.91 1.91 -8.20
CA GLY A 117 -10.37 2.55 -6.99
C GLY A 117 -8.96 2.11 -6.58
N GLU A 118 -7.99 2.22 -7.47
CA GLU A 118 -6.58 1.93 -7.18
C GLU A 118 -5.75 3.22 -7.22
N LEU A 119 -4.93 3.42 -6.18
CA LEU A 119 -4.00 4.52 -6.03
C LEU A 119 -2.62 4.06 -6.52
N THR A 120 -2.18 4.55 -7.68
CA THR A 120 -0.79 4.40 -8.13
C THR A 120 0.04 5.58 -7.62
N VAL A 121 1.14 5.28 -6.92
CA VAL A 121 2.08 6.27 -6.42
C VAL A 121 3.44 6.03 -7.10
N GLU A 122 3.97 7.06 -7.75
CA GLU A 122 5.38 7.15 -8.11
C GLU A 122 5.99 8.38 -7.43
N ALA A 123 7.19 8.24 -6.88
CA ALA A 123 7.87 9.33 -6.17
C ALA A 123 9.40 9.15 -6.22
N TRP A 124 10.11 10.25 -6.38
CA TRP A 124 11.57 10.29 -6.36
C TRP A 124 12.08 10.97 -5.09
N ALA A 125 13.07 10.35 -4.44
CA ALA A 125 13.79 10.92 -3.31
C ALA A 125 15.16 11.41 -3.79
N GLU A 126 15.36 12.73 -3.86
CA GLU A 126 16.69 13.29 -4.12
C GLU A 126 17.32 13.71 -2.78
N SER A 127 18.47 13.09 -2.46
CA SER A 127 19.24 13.40 -1.26
C SER A 127 20.44 14.25 -1.65
N THR A 128 20.36 15.57 -1.43
CA THR A 128 21.44 16.52 -1.75
C THR A 128 22.49 16.61 -0.64
N GLU A 129 22.30 15.91 0.48
CA GLU A 129 23.18 15.89 1.65
C GLU A 129 23.10 14.55 2.40
N ALA A 130 24.17 14.17 3.09
CA ALA A 130 24.20 12.99 3.94
C ALA A 130 23.84 13.36 5.39
N ARG A 131 22.80 12.72 5.95
CA ARG A 131 22.39 12.87 7.35
C ARG A 131 22.16 11.51 7.99
N ALA A 132 22.49 11.36 9.27
CA ALA A 132 22.15 10.16 10.02
C ALA A 132 20.65 10.16 10.35
N GLU A 133 19.95 9.07 9.98
CA GLU A 133 18.58 8.73 10.41
C GLU A 133 17.49 9.78 10.13
N VAL A 134 17.31 10.16 8.85
CA VAL A 134 16.19 11.00 8.41
C VAL A 134 15.20 10.18 7.58
N TRP A 135 13.90 10.33 7.85
CA TRP A 135 12.83 9.75 7.06
C TRP A 135 12.32 10.77 6.05
N GLN A 136 12.27 10.39 4.77
CA GLN A 136 11.58 11.14 3.72
C GLN A 136 10.29 10.40 3.35
N VAL A 137 9.15 10.99 3.67
CA VAL A 137 7.84 10.44 3.28
C VAL A 137 7.61 10.81 1.82
N LEU A 138 7.69 9.81 0.95
CA LEU A 138 7.47 10.00 -0.48
C LEU A 138 5.99 9.97 -0.86
N ALA A 139 5.22 9.12 -0.20
CA ALA A 139 3.77 9.17 -0.19
C ALA A 139 3.24 8.51 1.07
N ALA A 140 2.28 9.17 1.69
CA ALA A 140 1.50 8.61 2.78
C ALA A 140 0.13 9.25 2.75
N GLN A 141 -0.87 8.51 3.21
CA GLN A 141 -2.23 9.04 3.40
C GLN A 141 -2.29 10.11 4.52
N TRP A 142 -1.21 10.26 5.32
CA TRP A 142 -1.08 11.23 6.39
C TRP A 142 0.39 11.58 6.66
N PRO A 143 0.70 12.82 7.07
CA PRO A 143 2.06 13.22 7.39
C PRO A 143 2.57 12.47 8.63
N LEU A 144 3.86 12.11 8.64
CA LEU A 144 4.52 11.72 9.88
C LEU A 144 4.51 12.91 10.84
N ARG A 145 4.24 12.66 12.12
CA ARG A 145 4.35 13.71 13.13
C ARG A 145 5.82 14.12 13.26
N ALA A 146 6.09 15.41 13.11
CA ALA A 146 7.42 15.99 13.34
C ALA A 146 7.92 15.79 14.79
N LYS A 147 7.00 15.59 15.73
CA LYS A 147 7.30 15.24 17.12
C LYS A 147 6.29 14.24 17.66
N MET A 148 6.79 13.13 18.19
CA MET A 148 6.01 12.19 18.99
C MET A 148 5.85 12.76 20.40
N GLY A 149 4.74 13.45 20.65
CA GLY A 149 4.48 14.13 21.94
C GLY A 149 3.13 13.83 22.56
N GLY A 150 2.32 12.98 21.93
CA GLY A 150 0.98 12.62 22.42
C GLY A 150 0.98 11.21 22.99
N PHE A 151 0.28 11.04 24.12
CA PHE A 151 -0.11 9.74 24.65
C PHE A 151 -1.63 9.72 24.76
N ALA A 152 -2.22 8.60 24.37
CA ALA A 152 -3.64 8.34 24.57
C ALA A 152 -3.81 6.93 25.12
N THR A 153 -4.86 6.73 25.91
CA THR A 153 -5.23 5.42 26.48
C THR A 153 -6.70 5.18 26.22
N TRP A 154 -7.05 3.96 25.86
CA TRP A 154 -8.41 3.49 25.68
C TRP A 154 -8.53 2.09 26.26
N ASP A 155 -9.62 1.82 26.98
CA ASP A 155 -9.88 0.48 27.52
C ASP A 155 -10.74 -0.33 26.53
N ALA A 156 -10.07 -1.14 25.71
CA ALA A 156 -10.70 -2.09 24.80
C ALA A 156 -10.82 -3.49 25.43
N GLY A 157 -10.82 -3.60 26.77
CA GLY A 157 -10.77 -4.87 27.50
C GLY A 157 -12.00 -5.78 27.35
N GLU A 158 -13.13 -5.22 26.89
CA GLU A 158 -14.40 -5.92 26.66
C GLU A 158 -14.96 -5.48 25.28
N THR A 159 -14.36 -5.98 24.19
CA THR A 159 -14.75 -5.61 22.82
C THR A 159 -15.53 -6.75 22.17
N GLY A 160 -16.65 -6.44 21.51
CA GLY A 160 -17.44 -7.44 20.78
C GLY A 160 -18.01 -8.58 21.65
N GLY A 161 -18.22 -8.32 22.95
CA GLY A 161 -18.67 -9.33 23.91
C GLY A 161 -17.59 -10.34 24.33
N LEU A 162 -16.33 -10.09 23.97
CA LEU A 162 -15.18 -10.92 24.33
C LEU A 162 -14.29 -10.18 25.35
N ARG A 163 -13.71 -10.96 26.27
CA ARG A 163 -12.66 -10.48 27.16
C ARG A 163 -11.35 -10.33 26.39
N THR A 164 -11.09 -9.15 25.87
CA THR A 164 -9.93 -8.78 25.05
C THR A 164 -8.83 -8.17 25.90
N LYS A 165 -8.19 -8.98 26.73
CA LYS A 165 -7.08 -8.61 27.62
C LYS A 165 -5.90 -9.52 27.36
N GLY A 166 -4.67 -9.05 27.56
CA GLY A 166 -3.50 -9.94 27.54
C GLY A 166 -2.79 -10.11 26.19
N PHE A 167 -2.36 -9.01 25.57
CA PHE A 167 -1.68 -9.00 24.28
C PHE A 167 -0.16 -8.80 24.43
N PHE A 168 0.64 -9.45 23.60
CA PHE A 168 2.12 -9.40 23.68
C PHE A 168 2.79 -8.67 22.51
N GLY A 169 2.04 -8.42 21.44
CA GLY A 169 2.50 -7.68 20.27
C GLY A 169 1.35 -7.07 19.51
N ALA A 170 1.69 -6.26 18.50
CA ALA A 170 0.74 -5.72 17.56
C ALA A 170 1.38 -5.61 16.17
N VAL A 171 0.56 -5.71 15.12
CA VAL A 171 0.99 -5.55 13.73
C VAL A 171 0.00 -4.70 12.97
N ARG A 172 0.49 -3.75 12.18
CA ARG A 172 -0.34 -2.96 11.26
C ARG A 172 -0.46 -3.70 9.93
N ALA A 173 -1.68 -3.88 9.46
CA ALA A 173 -1.99 -4.35 8.12
C ALA A 173 -3.04 -3.44 7.49
N GLY A 174 -2.61 -2.64 6.52
CA GLY A 174 -3.43 -1.61 5.90
C GLY A 174 -3.98 -0.60 6.92
N ARG A 175 -5.31 -0.44 6.93
CA ARG A 175 -6.07 0.46 7.81
C ARG A 175 -6.14 -0.01 9.27
N TYR A 176 -5.72 -1.23 9.57
CA TYR A 176 -5.98 -1.83 10.88
C TYR A 176 -4.71 -2.19 11.64
N ILE A 177 -4.78 -2.08 12.96
CA ILE A 177 -3.79 -2.63 13.89
C ILE A 177 -4.41 -3.88 14.52
N TYR A 178 -3.71 -5.02 14.44
CA TYR A 178 -4.11 -6.28 15.05
C TYR A 178 -3.26 -6.54 16.29
N PHE A 179 -3.90 -6.77 17.41
CA PHE A 179 -3.25 -7.08 18.69
C PHE A 179 -3.17 -8.60 18.86
N VAL A 180 -1.99 -9.06 19.25
CA VAL A 180 -1.61 -10.47 19.23
C VAL A 180 -2.01 -11.15 20.55
N PRO A 181 -2.97 -12.09 20.54
CA PRO A 181 -3.53 -12.66 21.75
C PRO A 181 -2.56 -13.61 22.44
N GLN A 182 -2.36 -13.43 23.75
CA GLN A 182 -1.47 -14.27 24.54
C GLN A 182 -2.12 -14.77 25.82
N TYR A 183 -2.23 -13.97 26.87
CA TYR A 183 -2.63 -14.41 28.21
C TYR A 183 -3.48 -13.37 28.93
N ASP A 184 -4.75 -13.67 29.17
CA ASP A 184 -5.74 -12.73 29.72
C ASP A 184 -5.76 -12.66 31.27
N GLY A 185 -4.77 -13.27 31.91
CA GLY A 185 -4.66 -13.44 33.36
C GLY A 185 -5.23 -14.76 33.87
N GLU A 186 -5.95 -15.51 33.03
CA GLU A 186 -6.56 -16.80 33.39
C GLU A 186 -6.07 -17.91 32.46
N GLU A 187 -6.13 -17.70 31.15
CA GLU A 187 -5.76 -18.70 30.16
C GLU A 187 -5.06 -18.11 28.94
N ARG A 188 -4.43 -18.98 28.14
CA ARG A 188 -3.98 -18.59 26.80
C ARG A 188 -5.18 -18.58 25.86
N HIS A 189 -5.31 -17.55 25.04
CA HIS A 189 -6.50 -17.34 24.20
C HIS A 189 -6.13 -17.05 22.73
N GLY A 190 -7.15 -17.10 21.86
CA GLY A 190 -7.09 -16.72 20.45
C GLY A 190 -7.95 -15.50 20.10
N LYS A 191 -8.42 -14.76 21.11
CA LYS A 191 -9.27 -13.56 20.99
C LYS A 191 -8.45 -12.39 20.41
N VAL A 192 -8.43 -12.23 19.09
CA VAL A 192 -7.73 -11.14 18.40
C VAL A 192 -8.53 -9.86 18.53
N LEU A 193 -7.89 -8.79 18.99
CA LEU A 193 -8.43 -7.43 19.00
C LEU A 193 -7.88 -6.67 17.80
N ARG A 194 -8.71 -5.83 17.18
CA ARG A 194 -8.33 -4.99 16.05
C ARG A 194 -8.79 -3.56 16.27
N TYR A 195 -7.91 -2.60 16.00
CA TYR A 195 -8.22 -1.18 15.94
C TYR A 195 -8.24 -0.68 14.49
N ASP A 196 -9.21 0.15 14.17
CA ASP A 196 -9.33 0.87 12.92
C ASP A 196 -8.66 2.25 13.03
N THR A 197 -7.55 2.44 12.30
CA THR A 197 -6.77 3.68 12.37
C THR A 197 -7.43 4.88 11.68
N HIS A 198 -8.56 4.69 10.99
CA HIS A 198 -9.35 5.80 10.44
C HIS A 198 -10.47 6.26 11.39
N GLY A 199 -10.78 5.47 12.42
CA GLY A 199 -11.70 5.86 13.47
C GLY A 199 -10.99 6.59 14.62
N GLU A 200 -11.76 7.30 15.43
CA GLU A 200 -11.26 7.94 16.64
C GLU A 200 -10.77 6.88 17.62
N PHE A 201 -9.59 7.09 18.21
CA PHE A 201 -8.95 6.10 19.10
C PHE A 201 -9.81 5.75 20.32
N ALA A 202 -10.55 6.74 20.84
CA ALA A 202 -11.44 6.60 22.00
C ALA A 202 -12.90 6.29 21.61
N ASP A 203 -13.20 5.98 20.35
CA ASP A 203 -14.52 5.51 19.93
C ASP A 203 -14.54 3.98 19.95
N ALA A 204 -15.46 3.41 20.72
CA ALA A 204 -15.67 1.96 20.79
C ALA A 204 -15.97 1.32 19.43
N GLN A 205 -16.58 2.06 18.49
CA GLN A 205 -16.85 1.57 17.13
C GLN A 205 -15.59 1.41 16.28
N SER A 206 -14.47 2.04 16.68
CA SER A 206 -13.16 1.85 16.04
C SER A 206 -12.49 0.53 16.42
N TRP A 207 -13.09 -0.27 17.30
CA TRP A 207 -12.51 -1.50 17.83
C TRP A 207 -13.41 -2.69 17.51
N ALA A 208 -12.78 -3.82 17.17
CA ALA A 208 -13.47 -5.08 16.92
C ALA A 208 -12.68 -6.25 17.50
N ALA A 209 -13.38 -7.33 17.84
CA ALA A 209 -12.76 -8.54 18.38
C ALA A 209 -13.31 -9.80 17.69
N TYR A 210 -12.47 -10.82 17.57
CA TYR A 210 -12.85 -12.13 17.06
C TYR A 210 -12.07 -13.22 17.79
N ASP A 211 -12.73 -14.32 18.16
CA ASP A 211 -12.07 -15.49 18.76
C ASP A 211 -11.62 -16.47 17.67
N ALA A 212 -10.33 -16.38 17.33
CA ALA A 212 -9.68 -17.29 16.39
C ALA A 212 -9.05 -18.50 17.10
N GLY A 213 -9.45 -18.83 18.33
CA GLY A 213 -8.83 -19.86 19.18
C GLY A 213 -8.97 -21.31 18.72
N HIS A 214 -9.83 -21.58 17.73
CA HIS A 214 -10.10 -22.92 17.20
C HIS A 214 -10.16 -22.92 15.65
N THR A 215 -9.17 -22.29 15.01
CA THR A 215 -9.15 -22.12 13.56
C THR A 215 -8.64 -23.38 12.87
N SER A 216 -9.27 -23.76 11.75
CA SER A 216 -8.89 -24.94 10.96
C SER A 216 -8.84 -26.26 11.77
N GLY A 217 -9.62 -26.36 12.85
CA GLY A 217 -9.63 -27.53 13.74
C GLY A 217 -8.42 -27.64 14.69
N LEU A 218 -7.58 -26.61 14.76
CA LEU A 218 -6.38 -26.56 15.59
C LEU A 218 -6.59 -25.68 16.84
N ASN A 219 -5.85 -25.95 17.93
CA ASN A 219 -5.80 -25.06 19.09
C ASN A 219 -4.91 -23.84 18.79
N THR A 220 -5.48 -22.79 18.24
CA THR A 220 -4.78 -21.58 17.79
C THR A 220 -4.81 -20.49 18.86
N LYS A 221 -4.11 -20.74 19.96
CA LYS A 221 -4.05 -19.84 21.13
C LYS A 221 -2.61 -19.56 21.52
N GLY A 222 -2.36 -18.37 22.06
CA GLY A 222 -1.10 -18.05 22.72
C GLY A 222 0.04 -17.68 21.77
N TYR A 223 -0.04 -16.47 21.21
CA TYR A 223 0.90 -15.92 20.23
C TYR A 223 1.75 -14.79 20.81
N TYR A 224 2.98 -14.63 20.30
CA TYR A 224 3.93 -13.64 20.84
C TYR A 224 3.94 -12.32 20.06
N GLY A 225 3.95 -12.41 18.72
CA GLY A 225 3.99 -11.26 17.81
C GLY A 225 3.19 -11.51 16.54
N GLY A 226 3.29 -10.59 15.59
CA GLY A 226 2.65 -10.74 14.28
C GLY A 226 3.44 -10.07 13.17
N VAL A 227 3.21 -10.51 11.94
CA VAL A 227 3.83 -9.96 10.73
C VAL A 227 2.78 -9.88 9.62
N TYR A 228 2.91 -8.86 8.76
CA TYR A 228 2.05 -8.66 7.60
C TYR A 228 2.90 -8.77 6.32
N ASP A 229 2.47 -9.61 5.39
CA ASP A 229 3.21 -9.87 4.13
C ASP A 229 2.74 -8.98 2.96
N GLY A 230 1.84 -8.03 3.21
CA GLY A 230 1.18 -7.25 2.16
C GLY A 230 -0.18 -7.81 1.75
N CYS A 231 -0.49 -9.07 2.07
CA CYS A 231 -1.76 -9.74 1.77
C CYS A 231 -2.47 -10.26 3.02
N TYR A 232 -1.76 -10.92 3.93
CA TYR A 232 -2.28 -11.61 5.10
C TYR A 232 -1.52 -11.23 6.38
N VAL A 233 -2.23 -11.29 7.51
CA VAL A 233 -1.65 -11.14 8.85
C VAL A 233 -1.32 -12.52 9.40
N TYR A 234 -0.10 -12.71 9.90
CA TYR A 234 0.35 -13.95 10.52
C TYR A 234 0.67 -13.72 11.99
N PHE A 235 0.25 -14.66 12.83
CA PHE A 235 0.50 -14.62 14.27
C PHE A 235 1.59 -15.61 14.62
N VAL A 236 2.60 -15.12 15.35
CA VAL A 236 3.84 -15.84 15.69
C VAL A 236 3.58 -16.80 16.83
N PRO A 237 3.62 -18.13 16.59
CA PRO A 237 3.16 -19.09 17.57
C PRO A 237 4.15 -19.24 18.72
N ARG A 238 3.61 -19.48 19.92
CA ARG A 238 4.41 -19.56 21.13
C ARG A 238 3.94 -20.69 22.03
N LEU A 239 3.11 -20.37 23.03
CA LEU A 239 2.72 -21.27 24.11
C LEU A 239 1.21 -21.19 24.28
N ASP A 240 0.54 -22.33 24.14
CA ASP A 240 -0.92 -22.44 24.17
C ASP A 240 -1.52 -22.69 25.56
N GLY A 241 -0.67 -22.65 26.58
CA GLY A 241 -1.01 -22.92 27.98
C GLY A 241 -0.53 -24.30 28.44
N VAL A 242 -0.19 -25.18 27.51
CA VAL A 242 0.31 -26.53 27.77
C VAL A 242 1.71 -26.72 27.20
N SER A 243 1.91 -26.41 25.92
CA SER A 243 3.16 -26.68 25.21
C SER A 243 3.52 -25.60 24.20
N HIS A 244 4.82 -25.50 23.90
CA HIS A 244 5.27 -24.73 22.75
C HIS A 244 4.76 -25.36 21.45
N HIS A 245 4.37 -24.56 20.47
CA HIS A 245 3.77 -25.04 19.23
C HIS A 245 4.17 -24.23 18.00
N SER A 246 4.09 -24.87 16.83
CA SER A 246 4.35 -24.27 15.51
C SER A 246 3.09 -23.91 14.71
N ARG A 247 1.92 -23.86 15.36
CA ARG A 247 0.63 -23.55 14.71
C ARG A 247 0.52 -22.07 14.32
N VAL A 248 0.90 -21.74 13.09
CA VAL A 248 0.77 -20.40 12.52
C VAL A 248 -0.70 -20.12 12.23
N LEU A 249 -1.24 -19.06 12.85
CA LEU A 249 -2.56 -18.52 12.53
C LEU A 249 -2.40 -17.41 11.49
N ARG A 250 -3.30 -17.38 10.51
CA ARG A 250 -3.34 -16.40 9.43
C ARG A 250 -4.73 -15.78 9.31
N HIS A 251 -4.78 -14.47 9.11
CA HIS A 251 -5.99 -13.72 8.78
C HIS A 251 -5.89 -13.05 7.40
N ASP A 252 -6.97 -13.13 6.62
CA ASP A 252 -7.16 -12.40 5.37
C ASP A 252 -7.95 -11.09 5.61
N PRO A 253 -7.28 -9.92 5.63
CA PRO A 253 -7.91 -8.63 5.89
C PRO A 253 -8.81 -8.14 4.75
N ARG A 254 -8.86 -8.84 3.60
CA ARG A 254 -9.78 -8.52 2.48
C ARG A 254 -11.18 -9.07 2.72
N LEU A 255 -11.31 -10.03 3.64
CA LEU A 255 -12.58 -10.61 4.06
C LEU A 255 -13.07 -9.96 5.37
N SER A 256 -14.33 -10.21 5.74
CA SER A 256 -14.87 -9.69 7.00
C SER A 256 -14.11 -10.27 8.19
N PHE A 257 -13.68 -9.40 9.12
CA PHE A 257 -12.85 -9.76 10.26
C PHE A 257 -13.45 -10.87 11.14
N THR A 258 -14.77 -10.85 11.30
CA THR A 258 -15.51 -11.80 12.14
C THR A 258 -16.03 -13.02 11.37
N ASP A 259 -15.78 -13.10 10.07
CA ASP A 259 -16.12 -14.27 9.27
C ASP A 259 -15.05 -15.36 9.48
N PRO A 260 -15.41 -16.57 9.92
CA PRO A 260 -14.48 -17.69 10.04
C PRO A 260 -13.71 -18.01 8.76
N ALA A 261 -14.28 -17.74 7.58
CA ALA A 261 -13.60 -17.94 6.29
C ALA A 261 -12.40 -17.00 6.09
N SER A 262 -12.32 -15.90 6.84
CA SER A 262 -11.17 -14.99 6.84
C SER A 262 -9.97 -15.51 7.64
N TRP A 263 -10.09 -16.67 8.29
CA TRP A 263 -9.07 -17.23 9.16
C TRP A 263 -8.65 -18.63 8.71
N GLN A 264 -7.35 -18.89 8.73
CA GLN A 264 -6.79 -20.20 8.47
C GLN A 264 -5.61 -20.46 9.41
N ALA A 265 -5.32 -21.73 9.67
CA ALA A 265 -4.17 -22.11 10.45
C ALA A 265 -3.43 -23.29 9.83
N PHE A 266 -2.12 -23.30 10.02
CA PHE A 266 -1.23 -24.35 9.57
C PHE A 266 -0.31 -24.77 10.72
N ASP A 267 -0.11 -26.07 10.90
CA ASP A 267 0.82 -26.60 11.90
C ASP A 267 2.01 -27.26 11.22
N ALA A 268 3.23 -26.81 11.55
CA ALA A 268 4.45 -27.50 11.13
C ALA A 268 4.71 -28.80 11.92
N GLY A 269 3.95 -29.06 12.99
CA GLY A 269 4.07 -30.28 13.82
C GLY A 269 5.31 -30.30 14.71
N LEU A 270 5.87 -29.13 15.04
CA LEU A 270 7.09 -28.98 15.83
C LEU A 270 6.79 -28.40 17.22
N PRO A 271 7.38 -28.96 18.29
CA PRO A 271 7.23 -28.46 19.67
C PRO A 271 8.17 -27.27 19.94
N VAL A 272 8.13 -26.29 19.04
CA VAL A 272 8.98 -25.09 19.06
C VAL A 272 8.11 -23.84 19.22
N ALA A 273 8.68 -22.79 19.80
CA ALA A 273 8.06 -21.47 19.92
C ALA A 273 8.96 -20.41 19.29
N TYR A 274 8.34 -19.33 18.85
CA TYR A 274 9.02 -18.22 18.20
C TYR A 274 8.76 -16.90 18.97
N GLN A 275 9.65 -15.92 18.80
CA GLN A 275 9.59 -14.64 19.52
C GLN A 275 9.35 -13.43 18.61
N GLY A 276 9.24 -13.65 17.31
CA GLY A 276 9.00 -12.60 16.34
C GLY A 276 8.94 -13.18 14.95
N ALA A 277 8.73 -12.31 13.97
CA ALA A 277 8.86 -12.66 12.58
C ALA A 277 9.26 -11.45 11.75
N ALA A 278 9.91 -11.70 10.62
CA ALA A 278 10.22 -10.70 9.60
C ALA A 278 9.77 -11.21 8.23
N PHE A 279 9.43 -10.30 7.33
CA PHE A 279 9.06 -10.60 5.95
C PHE A 279 10.00 -9.86 5.00
N ASP A 280 10.59 -10.56 4.04
CA ASP A 280 11.55 -10.00 3.07
C ASP A 280 10.94 -9.67 1.69
N GLY A 281 9.62 -9.81 1.54
CA GLY A 281 8.94 -9.72 0.25
C GLY A 281 8.62 -11.08 -0.39
N ARG A 282 9.20 -12.18 0.11
CA ARG A 282 8.98 -13.54 -0.41
C ARG A 282 8.67 -14.56 0.68
N TYR A 283 9.37 -14.48 1.81
CA TYR A 283 9.30 -15.43 2.90
C TYR A 283 9.09 -14.73 4.23
N ILE A 284 8.35 -15.42 5.11
CA ILE A 284 8.26 -15.08 6.53
C ILE A 284 9.29 -15.91 7.28
N TYR A 285 10.18 -15.22 7.98
CA TYR A 285 11.20 -15.81 8.84
C TYR A 285 10.73 -15.67 10.29
N PHE A 286 10.57 -16.79 10.99
CA PHE A 286 10.21 -16.76 12.41
C PHE A 286 11.47 -16.71 13.27
N VAL A 287 11.51 -15.79 14.22
CA VAL A 287 12.64 -15.62 15.14
C VAL A 287 12.63 -16.79 16.13
N PRO A 288 13.69 -17.63 16.17
CA PRO A 288 13.74 -18.79 17.06
C PRO A 288 13.56 -18.38 18.51
N GLY A 289 12.70 -19.10 19.22
CA GLY A 289 12.45 -18.89 20.64
C GLY A 289 12.94 -20.06 21.46
N TYR A 290 12.06 -21.03 21.67
CA TYR A 290 12.32 -22.16 22.56
C TYR A 290 11.97 -23.50 21.89
N GLU A 291 12.73 -24.53 22.20
CA GLU A 291 12.45 -25.93 21.85
C GLU A 291 12.64 -26.77 23.11
N ALA A 292 11.63 -27.56 23.50
CA ALA A 292 11.67 -28.38 24.73
C ALA A 292 12.11 -27.62 26.01
N GLY A 293 11.77 -26.33 26.11
CA GLY A 293 12.09 -25.48 27.27
C GLY A 293 13.51 -24.91 27.27
N GLN A 294 14.30 -25.11 26.21
CA GLN A 294 15.62 -24.51 26.03
C GLN A 294 15.60 -23.48 24.89
N PRO A 295 16.47 -22.45 24.91
CA PRO A 295 16.63 -21.54 23.78
C PRO A 295 16.95 -22.31 22.49
N SER A 296 16.27 -21.98 21.40
CA SER A 296 16.50 -22.60 20.09
C SER A 296 17.24 -21.65 19.15
N ALA A 297 18.09 -22.21 18.29
CA ALA A 297 18.75 -21.51 17.19
C ALA A 297 18.23 -21.97 15.81
N LYS A 298 17.20 -22.84 15.78
CA LYS A 298 16.63 -23.36 14.53
C LYS A 298 15.73 -22.31 13.91
N VAL A 299 16.17 -21.79 12.78
CA VAL A 299 15.46 -20.84 11.91
C VAL A 299 14.66 -21.58 10.85
#